data_AF-A0A9D2JLY2-F1
#
_entry.id   AF-A0A9D2JLY2-F1
#
_cell.length_a   1.000
_cell.length_b   1.000
_cell.length_c   1.000
_cell.angle_alpha   90.00
_cell.angle_beta   90.00
_cell.angle_gamma   90.00
#
_symmetry.space_group_name_H-M   'P 1'
#
loop_
_entity.id
_entity.type
_entity.pdbx_description
1 polymer ?
#
loop_
_entity_poly.entity_id
_entity_poly.type
_entity_poly.pdbx_seq_one_letter_code
_entity_poly.pdbx_strand_id
1 'polypeptide(L)'
;MQLSKKCSPNRGDIIFPRYGTIGVVRMIDTDRRLLVSYSCCVIKPLAQYIDTWYMYYVLKSKLIKDEINRYVNKTTQPNVGLKSIKNFLFPLPPLAEQKRVVARLEELLPLCERLK
;
A
#
# COMPACT_ATOMS: atom_id res chain seq x y z
N MET A 1 13.03 -7.72 -23.28
CA MET A 1 11.75 -7.35 -22.62
C MET A 1 11.23 -8.50 -21.76
N GLN A 2 11.73 -8.66 -20.53
CA GLN A 2 11.40 -9.80 -19.64
C GLN A 2 10.69 -9.40 -18.33
N LEU A 3 10.42 -8.11 -18.13
CA LEU A 3 9.75 -7.59 -16.93
C LEU A 3 8.22 -7.78 -16.97
N SER A 4 7.61 -7.88 -18.16
CA SER A 4 6.15 -7.92 -18.33
C SER A 4 5.49 -9.25 -17.96
N LYS A 5 6.26 -10.32 -17.71
CA LYS A 5 5.70 -11.66 -17.45
C LYS A 5 5.37 -11.95 -15.97
N LYS A 6 5.85 -11.14 -15.01
CA LYS A 6 5.73 -11.48 -13.57
C LYS A 6 4.62 -10.76 -12.81
N CYS A 7 4.09 -9.65 -13.32
CA CYS A 7 3.03 -8.91 -12.64
C CYS A 7 2.21 -8.12 -13.67
N SER A 8 0.88 -8.25 -13.61
CA SER A 8 -0.08 -7.44 -14.35
C SER A 8 -0.81 -6.51 -13.36
N PRO A 9 -0.32 -5.27 -13.18
CA PRO A 9 -1.01 -4.27 -12.35
C PRO A 9 -2.32 -3.86 -13.02
N ASN A 10 -3.39 -3.78 -12.23
CA ASN A 10 -4.72 -3.38 -12.64
C ASN A 10 -5.19 -2.18 -11.82
N ARG A 11 -6.23 -1.49 -12.29
CA ARG A 11 -6.97 -0.49 -11.51
C ARG A 11 -7.37 -1.05 -10.14
N GLY A 12 -7.17 -0.27 -9.09
CA GLY A 12 -7.43 -0.66 -7.69
C GLY A 12 -6.27 -1.37 -7.00
N ASP A 13 -5.26 -1.85 -7.72
CA ASP A 13 -4.04 -2.35 -7.09
C ASP A 13 -3.25 -1.22 -6.42
N ILE A 14 -2.44 -1.56 -5.43
CA ILE A 14 -1.60 -0.61 -4.69
C ILE A 14 -0.13 -0.85 -4.99
N ILE A 15 0.56 0.16 -5.50
CA ILE A 15 2.00 0.17 -5.68
C ILE A 15 2.64 0.51 -4.33
N PHE A 16 3.51 -0.38 -3.86
CA PHE A 16 4.27 -0.24 -2.62
C PHE A 16 5.77 -0.16 -2.92
N PRO A 17 6.40 1.01 -2.78
CA PRO A 17 7.85 1.14 -2.90
C PRO A 17 8.57 0.39 -1.79
N ARG A 18 9.57 -0.41 -2.15
CA ARG A 18 10.33 -1.27 -1.24
C ARG A 18 11.85 -1.04 -1.25
N TYR A 19 12.33 -0.13 -2.09
CA TYR A 19 13.70 0.40 -2.09
C TYR A 19 13.64 1.93 -2.06
N GLY A 20 14.55 2.59 -1.33
CA GLY A 20 14.58 4.06 -1.26
C GLY A 20 13.49 4.63 -0.35
N THR A 21 12.51 5.36 -0.91
CA THR A 21 11.40 5.97 -0.14
C THR A 21 10.29 4.94 0.16
N ILE A 22 10.61 3.99 1.03
CA ILE A 22 9.77 2.83 1.34
C ILE A 22 8.43 3.26 1.95
N GLY A 23 7.33 2.68 1.48
CA GLY A 23 5.99 2.90 2.04
C GLY A 23 5.25 4.14 1.54
N VAL A 24 5.81 4.92 0.60
CA VAL A 24 5.05 6.00 -0.08
C VAL A 24 4.13 5.38 -1.14
N VAL A 25 3.02 4.81 -0.69
CA VAL A 25 2.12 4.04 -1.54
C VAL A 25 1.30 4.90 -2.51
N ARG A 26 0.90 4.29 -3.62
CA ARG A 26 -0.01 4.86 -4.63
C ARG A 26 -1.00 3.80 -5.09
N MET A 27 -2.27 4.17 -5.21
CA MET A 27 -3.29 3.33 -5.82
C MET A 27 -3.30 3.56 -7.33
N ILE A 28 -3.54 2.51 -8.10
CA ILE A 28 -3.68 2.59 -9.56
C ILE A 28 -5.11 3.02 -9.89
N ASP A 29 -5.26 4.16 -10.53
CA ASP A 29 -6.53 4.80 -10.90
C ASP A 29 -6.81 4.77 -12.41
N THR A 30 -6.00 4.02 -13.17
CA THR A 30 -6.06 3.92 -14.62
C THR A 30 -6.13 2.47 -15.09
N ASP A 31 -6.80 2.26 -16.21
CA ASP A 31 -6.92 0.96 -16.90
C ASP A 31 -5.82 0.75 -17.95
N ARG A 32 -4.91 1.72 -18.10
CA ARG A 32 -3.76 1.61 -18.99
C ARG A 32 -2.83 0.49 -18.52
N ARG A 33 -2.17 -0.18 -19.46
CA ARG A 33 -1.12 -1.14 -19.14
C ARG A 33 0.05 -0.42 -18.50
N LEU A 34 0.40 -0.82 -17.28
CA LEU A 34 1.51 -0.26 -16.51
C LEU A 34 2.61 -1.30 -16.32
N LEU A 35 3.85 -0.81 -16.32
CA LEU A 35 5.00 -1.57 -15.85
C LEU A 35 5.43 -0.97 -14.51
N VAL A 36 5.58 -1.83 -13.51
CA VAL A 36 6.03 -1.44 -12.17
C VAL A 36 7.50 -1.80 -12.05
N SER A 37 8.32 -0.82 -11.62
CA SER A 37 9.75 -1.02 -11.37
C SER A 37 9.99 -2.16 -10.36
N TYR A 38 11.11 -2.86 -10.49
CA TYR A 38 11.55 -3.87 -9.51
C TYR A 38 11.72 -3.30 -8.09
N SER A 39 11.91 -1.97 -7.98
CA SER A 39 12.02 -1.25 -6.72
C SER A 39 10.69 -1.15 -5.95
N CYS A 40 9.59 -1.59 -6.56
CA CYS A 40 8.25 -1.63 -5.99
C CYS A 40 7.70 -3.07 -6.00
N CYS A 41 6.70 -3.32 -5.17
CA CYS A 41 5.79 -4.43 -5.35
C CYS A 41 4.37 -3.94 -5.58
N VAL A 42 3.54 -4.82 -6.13
CA VAL A 42 2.10 -4.57 -6.31
C VAL A 42 1.36 -5.39 -5.26
N ILE A 43 0.55 -4.72 -4.45
CA ILE A 43 -0.35 -5.32 -3.48
C ILE A 43 -1.74 -5.31 -4.10
N LYS A 44 -2.29 -6.50 -4.33
CA LYS A 44 -3.62 -6.69 -4.91
C LYS A 44 -4.64 -6.90 -3.78
N PRO A 45 -5.64 -6.00 -3.59
CA PRO A 45 -6.69 -6.22 -2.61
C PRO A 45 -7.50 -7.47 -2.94
N LEU A 46 -7.85 -8.26 -1.93
CA LEU A 46 -8.83 -9.34 -2.06
C LEU A 46 -10.21 -8.78 -1.75
N ALA A 47 -10.92 -8.29 -2.79
CA ALA A 47 -12.15 -7.51 -2.65
C ALA A 47 -13.24 -8.17 -1.79
N GLN A 48 -13.24 -9.49 -1.66
CA GLN A 48 -14.17 -10.25 -0.80
C GLN A 48 -13.90 -10.10 0.70
N TYR A 49 -12.71 -9.64 1.10
CA TYR A 49 -12.29 -9.52 2.50
C TYR A 49 -11.84 -8.11 2.88
N ILE A 50 -11.36 -7.33 1.90
CA ILE A 50 -10.78 -6.02 2.18
C ILE A 50 -11.29 -4.95 1.21
N ASP A 51 -11.74 -3.84 1.78
CA ASP A 51 -12.02 -2.62 1.06
C ASP A 51 -10.70 -1.99 0.58
N THR A 52 -10.67 -1.56 -0.69
CA THR A 52 -9.43 -1.08 -1.32
C THR A 52 -8.94 0.24 -0.69
N TRP A 53 -9.86 1.15 -0.36
CA TRP A 53 -9.51 2.41 0.29
C TRP A 53 -9.07 2.19 1.73
N TYR A 54 -9.72 1.26 2.45
CA TYR A 54 -9.26 0.85 3.77
C TYR A 54 -7.81 0.33 3.71
N MET A 55 -7.51 -0.58 2.78
CA MET A 55 -6.15 -1.08 2.57
C MET A 55 -5.16 0.06 2.29
N TYR A 56 -5.56 1.00 1.42
CA TYR A 56 -4.74 2.16 1.08
C TYR A 56 -4.43 3.04 2.30
N TYR A 57 -5.41 3.33 3.15
CA TYR A 57 -5.20 4.14 4.35
C TYR A 57 -4.37 3.41 5.42
N VAL A 58 -4.60 2.11 5.62
CA VAL A 58 -3.78 1.31 6.54
C VAL A 58 -2.32 1.28 6.09
N LEU A 59 -2.05 1.10 4.80
CA LEU A 59 -0.69 1.13 4.24
C LEU A 59 0.02 2.49 4.43
N LYS A 60 -0.72 3.58 4.64
CA LYS A 60 -0.18 4.92 4.93
C LYS A 60 -0.03 5.22 6.43
N SER A 61 -0.62 4.38 7.28
CA SER A 61 -0.70 4.57 8.73
C SER A 61 0.67 4.45 9.42
N LYS A 62 0.74 4.94 10.66
CA LYS A 62 1.92 4.76 11.52
C LYS A 62 2.24 3.28 11.74
N LEU A 63 1.23 2.41 11.86
CA LEU A 63 1.40 0.98 12.06
C LEU A 63 2.28 0.37 10.97
N ILE A 64 1.99 0.66 9.70
CA ILE A 64 2.77 0.12 8.58
C ILE A 64 4.16 0.77 8.50
N LYS A 65 4.31 2.04 8.89
CA LYS A 65 5.63 2.66 9.04
C LYS A 65 6.48 1.96 10.11
N ASP A 66 5.87 1.58 11.23
CA ASP A 66 6.55 0.84 12.30
C ASP A 66 6.96 -0.57 11.84
N GLU A 67 6.09 -1.26 11.08
CA GLU A 67 6.44 -2.55 10.44
C GLU A 67 7.59 -2.39 9.43
N ILE A 68 7.58 -1.35 8.59
CA ILE A 68 8.69 -1.03 7.69
C ILE A 68 9.99 -0.86 8.49
N ASN A 69 9.95 -0.08 9.57
CA ASN A 69 11.12 0.17 10.42
C ASN A 69 11.64 -1.10 11.11
N ARG A 70 10.76 -2.05 11.43
CA ARG A 70 11.16 -3.35 12.00
C ARG A 70 11.92 -4.22 10.99
N TYR A 71 11.54 -4.16 9.73
CA TYR A 71 12.06 -5.08 8.69
C TYR A 71 13.03 -4.45 7.69
N VAL A 72 13.27 -3.14 7.76
CA VAL A 72 14.15 -2.44 6.83
C VAL A 72 15.60 -2.89 7.03
N ASN A 73 16.24 -3.31 5.95
CA ASN A 73 17.68 -3.51 5.88
C ASN A 73 18.33 -2.19 5.47
N LYS A 74 19.22 -1.63 6.32
CA LYS A 74 19.85 -0.32 6.13
C LYS A 74 21.33 -0.38 5.68
N THR A 75 21.84 -1.54 5.26
CA THR A 75 23.30 -1.72 5.08
C THR A 75 23.89 -0.90 3.92
N THR A 76 23.18 -0.76 2.80
CA THR A 76 23.69 0.00 1.63
C THR A 76 22.60 0.91 1.05
N GLN A 77 21.54 0.29 0.52
CA GLN A 77 20.31 0.98 0.13
C GLN A 77 19.17 0.46 1.00
N PRO A 78 18.48 1.34 1.76
CA PRO A 78 17.33 0.95 2.55
C PRO A 78 16.32 0.17 1.69
N ASN A 79 16.01 -1.04 2.13
CA ASN A 79 15.04 -1.89 1.44
C ASN A 79 14.27 -2.81 2.39
N VAL A 80 13.08 -3.24 1.97
CA VAL A 80 12.29 -4.27 2.64
C VAL A 80 12.05 -5.45 1.69
N GLY A 81 12.31 -6.66 2.18
CA GLY A 81 12.09 -7.91 1.47
C GLY A 81 10.60 -8.21 1.22
N LEU A 82 10.26 -8.87 0.10
CA LEU A 82 8.86 -9.32 -0.13
C LEU A 82 8.37 -10.26 0.96
N LYS A 83 9.25 -11.14 1.47
CA LYS A 83 8.93 -12.02 2.59
C LYS A 83 8.56 -11.22 3.85
N SER A 84 9.30 -10.15 4.12
CA SER A 84 9.02 -9.27 5.25
C SER A 84 7.69 -8.54 5.09
N ILE A 85 7.40 -7.99 3.90
CA ILE A 85 6.11 -7.31 3.62
C ILE A 85 4.93 -8.26 3.85
N LYS A 86 5.06 -9.54 3.47
CA LYS A 86 4.03 -10.56 3.73
C LYS A 86 3.82 -10.87 5.22
N ASN A 87 4.79 -10.55 6.07
CA ASN A 87 4.74 -10.78 7.52
C ASN A 87 4.35 -9.53 8.31
N PHE A 88 4.04 -8.41 7.64
CA PHE A 88 3.58 -7.22 8.33
C PHE A 88 2.28 -7.52 9.07
N LEU A 89 2.21 -7.07 10.32
CA LEU A 89 0.94 -7.02 11.02
C LEU A 89 -0.01 -6.09 10.27
N PHE A 90 -1.22 -6.57 10.01
CA PHE A 90 -2.23 -5.82 9.25
C PHE A 90 -3.59 -5.96 9.95
N PRO A 91 -4.23 -4.85 10.38
CA PRO A 91 -5.57 -4.90 10.98
C PRO A 91 -6.62 -5.26 9.92
N LEU A 92 -7.44 -6.26 10.19
CA LEU A 92 -8.51 -6.70 9.28
C LEU A 92 -9.84 -6.84 10.03
N PRO A 93 -10.52 -5.73 10.34
CA PRO A 93 -11.85 -5.78 10.94
C PRO A 93 -12.90 -6.22 9.91
N PRO A 94 -14.16 -6.50 10.32
CA PRO A 94 -15.23 -6.81 9.39
C PRO A 94 -15.44 -5.72 8.33
N LEU A 95 -15.88 -6.09 7.12
CA LEU A 95 -16.04 -5.16 5.98
C LEU A 95 -16.89 -3.91 6.31
N ALA A 96 -17.94 -4.07 7.13
CA ALA A 96 -18.76 -2.94 7.56
C ALA A 96 -17.94 -1.90 8.34
N GLU A 97 -17.05 -2.37 9.22
CA GLU A 97 -16.17 -1.53 10.01
C GLU A 97 -15.08 -0.88 9.16
N GLN A 98 -14.53 -1.61 8.18
CA GLN A 98 -13.58 -1.05 7.22
C GLN A 98 -14.18 0.15 6.47
N LYS A 99 -15.41 0.01 5.97
CA LYS A 99 -16.15 1.08 5.29
C LYS A 99 -16.45 2.27 6.21
N ARG A 100 -16.82 1.99 7.47
CA ARG A 100 -17.04 3.04 8.47
C ARG A 100 -15.78 3.87 8.73
N VAL A 101 -14.62 3.22 8.81
CA VAL A 101 -13.32 3.90 8.96
C VAL A 101 -13.02 4.76 7.73
N VAL A 102 -13.20 4.22 6.52
CA VAL A 102 -12.98 4.96 5.27
C VAL A 102 -13.83 6.22 5.21
N ALA A 103 -15.14 6.11 5.47
CA ALA A 103 -16.05 7.27 5.46
C ALA A 103 -15.58 8.38 6.42
N ARG A 104 -15.14 8.01 7.63
CA ARG A 104 -14.60 8.99 8.59
C ARG A 104 -13.31 9.65 8.13
N LEU A 105 -12.44 8.92 7.43
CA LEU A 105 -11.21 9.50 6.88
C LEU A 105 -11.51 10.45 5.73
N GLU A 106 -12.47 10.12 4.87
CA GLU A 106 -12.91 10.97 3.76
C GLU A 106 -13.58 12.26 4.24
N GLU A 107 -14.26 12.23 5.39
CA GLU A 107 -14.78 13.44 6.05
C GLU A 107 -13.66 14.33 6.62
N LEU A 108 -12.67 13.73 7.29
CA LEU A 108 -11.69 14.48 8.10
C LEU A 108 -10.46 14.95 7.31
N LEU A 109 -9.92 14.14 6.41
CA LEU A 109 -8.68 14.46 5.70
C LEU A 109 -8.76 15.76 4.88
N PRO A 110 -9.84 16.06 4.13
CA PRO A 110 -9.95 17.33 3.42
C PRO A 110 -9.93 18.55 4.37
N LEU A 111 -10.49 18.42 5.58
CA LEU A 111 -10.44 19.48 6.59
C LEU A 111 -9.01 19.72 7.07
N CYS A 112 -8.22 18.65 7.27
CA CYS A 112 -6.81 18.77 7.62
C CYS A 112 -5.97 19.42 6.53
N GLU A 113 -6.23 19.13 5.25
CA GLU A 113 -5.50 19.75 4.13
C GLU A 113 -5.77 21.26 4.03
N ARG A 114 -6.94 21.74 4.46
CA ARG A 114 -7.28 23.17 4.51
C ARG A 114 -6.59 23.96 5.62
N LEU A 115 -6.00 23.26 6.61
CA LEU A 115 -5.30 23.86 7.74
C LEU A 115 -3.77 23.94 7.53
N LYS A 116 -3.28 23.42 6.40
CA LYS A 116 -1.87 23.54 6.01
C LYS A 116 -1.60 24.89 5.36
#